data_AF-A0A8J7CEJ5-F1
#
_entry.id   AF-A0A8J7CEJ5-F1
#
_cell.length_a   1.000
_cell.length_b   1.000
_cell.length_c   1.000
_cell.angle_alpha   90.00
_cell.angle_beta   90.00
_cell.angle_gamma   90.00
#
_symmetry.space_group_name_H-M   'P 1'
#
loop_
_entity.id
_entity.type
_entity.pdbx_description
1 polymer ?
#
loop_
_entity_poly.entity_id
_entity_poly.type
_entity_poly.pdbx_seq_one_letter_code
_entity_poly.pdbx_strand_id
1 'polypeptide(L)'
;MNVRVGLTIFCLLATLPVAGEEASYLVVGGDIPVAAASNGYAQIVRLVAEGNAEVRVATTLAPIGADGTYADILAGERPSVPAGFELPRRLLVELRPDLDAWQAATLILEWAADNVSVDINDSGAQDAISVLDRGRGRCSGLANANVALLLAAGFEARTVSGLLIGNERPIPHRWIECRLPGAGWVASDPTLGLWTVTPRHLVFADTVADLPEVRVVKESKDGLDRLPRHGGRFLRPNQGADLVCRLSVDWAHPNSVAVLRGGGGEVRRARFDPEAHFSDLLPGRWVLEIVSGEAVVARRQFKLRAGDFRSYVVDGRTEKPPKGSGS
;
A
#
# COMPACT_ATOMS: atom_id res chain seq x y z
N MET A 1 -20.03 41.86 26.10
CA MET A 1 -20.07 40.40 26.35
C MET A 1 -19.47 39.72 25.14
N ASN A 2 -18.26 39.18 25.30
CA ASN A 2 -17.41 38.61 24.25
C ASN A 2 -17.87 37.21 23.87
N VAL A 3 -17.99 36.92 22.58
CA VAL A 3 -17.99 35.54 22.08
C VAL A 3 -16.75 35.38 21.22
N ARG A 4 -15.71 34.77 21.80
CA ARG A 4 -14.52 34.31 21.08
C ARG A 4 -14.92 33.02 20.34
N VAL A 5 -14.94 33.06 19.01
CA VAL A 5 -14.99 31.86 18.18
C VAL A 5 -13.61 31.21 18.26
N GLY A 6 -13.52 30.12 19.01
CA GLY A 6 -12.30 29.31 19.10
C GLY A 6 -12.11 28.52 17.81
N LEU A 7 -11.07 28.85 17.05
CA LEU A 7 -10.60 28.03 15.93
C LEU A 7 -9.90 26.80 16.52
N THR A 8 -10.62 25.68 16.62
CA THR A 8 -10.05 24.40 17.04
C THR A 8 -9.16 23.87 15.91
N ILE A 9 -7.85 24.11 16.01
CA ILE A 9 -6.86 23.45 15.18
C ILE A 9 -6.78 21.99 15.64
N PHE A 10 -7.43 21.09 14.89
CA PHE A 10 -7.19 19.66 15.02
C PHE A 10 -5.80 19.37 14.43
N CYS A 11 -4.77 19.40 15.27
CA CYS A 11 -3.49 18.80 14.93
C CYS A 11 -3.67 17.28 14.90
N LEU A 12 -4.08 16.73 13.75
CA LEU A 12 -3.79 15.32 13.45
C LEU A 12 -2.27 15.18 13.45
N LEU A 13 -1.72 14.65 14.54
CA LEU A 13 -0.39 14.06 14.55
C LEU A 13 -0.45 12.80 13.68
N ALA A 14 -0.51 12.98 12.36
CA ALA A 14 -0.22 11.92 11.41
C ALA A 14 1.26 11.61 11.60
N THR A 15 1.57 10.53 12.32
CA THR A 15 2.90 9.94 12.32
C THR A 15 3.20 9.53 10.88
N LEU A 16 3.95 10.37 10.17
CA LEU A 16 4.43 10.04 8.84
C LEU A 16 5.24 8.74 8.95
N PRO A 17 4.98 7.74 8.10
CA PRO A 17 5.71 6.48 8.16
C PRO A 17 7.20 6.75 7.92
N VAL A 18 8.03 6.44 8.92
CA VAL A 18 9.48 6.72 8.97
C VAL A 18 10.29 6.05 7.84
N ALA A 19 9.66 5.19 7.03
CA ALA A 19 10.26 4.51 5.88
C ALA A 19 9.35 4.51 4.63
N GLY A 20 8.52 5.56 4.48
CA GLY A 20 7.60 5.70 3.35
C GLY A 20 8.19 6.40 2.12
N GLU A 21 7.55 6.19 0.97
CA GLU A 21 7.74 7.01 -0.23
C GLU A 21 6.97 8.31 -0.09
N GLU A 22 7.58 9.42 -0.50
CA GLU A 22 6.97 10.75 -0.38
C GLU A 22 7.07 11.53 -1.68
N ALA A 23 6.00 12.25 -2.00
CA ALA A 23 5.99 13.29 -3.01
C ALA A 23 5.34 14.57 -2.45
N SER A 24 5.74 15.71 -3.02
CA SER A 24 5.18 17.01 -2.69
C SER A 24 4.76 17.74 -3.95
N TYR A 25 3.63 18.42 -3.89
CA TYR A 25 3.01 19.11 -5.01
C TYR A 25 2.58 20.51 -4.61
N LEU A 26 2.62 21.43 -5.56
CA LEU A 26 1.94 22.71 -5.50
C LEU A 26 0.75 22.65 -6.45
N VAL A 27 -0.46 22.78 -5.90
CA VAL A 27 -1.72 22.81 -6.65
C VAL A 27 -2.18 24.25 -6.75
N VAL A 28 -2.49 24.71 -7.97
CA VAL A 28 -2.79 26.10 -8.29
C VAL A 28 -4.09 26.21 -9.08
N GLY A 29 -5.03 27.01 -8.56
CA GLY A 29 -6.37 27.17 -9.12
C GLY A 29 -7.21 25.89 -9.03
N GLY A 30 -8.40 25.91 -9.64
CA GLY A 30 -9.30 24.77 -9.75
C GLY A 30 -9.82 24.22 -8.41
N ASP A 31 -10.24 22.96 -8.44
CA ASP A 31 -10.61 22.24 -7.23
C ASP A 31 -9.40 22.05 -6.31
N ILE A 32 -9.63 22.04 -5.00
CA ILE A 32 -8.57 21.92 -3.99
C ILE A 32 -8.56 20.52 -3.38
N PRO A 33 -7.39 19.86 -3.31
CA PRO A 33 -7.23 18.59 -2.60
C PRO A 33 -7.63 18.70 -1.13
N VAL A 34 -8.03 17.57 -0.53
CA VAL A 34 -8.40 17.51 0.89
C VAL A 34 -7.42 16.68 1.70
N ALA A 35 -7.30 16.96 3.00
CA ALA A 35 -6.54 16.07 3.87
C ALA A 35 -7.20 14.68 3.90
N ALA A 36 -6.39 13.62 3.79
CA ALA A 36 -6.88 12.25 3.75
C ALA A 36 -5.85 11.30 4.37
N ALA A 37 -6.33 10.22 4.98
CA ALA A 37 -5.47 9.17 5.52
C ALA A 37 -6.18 7.82 5.45
N SER A 38 -5.40 6.80 5.10
CA SER A 38 -5.78 5.40 5.11
C SER A 38 -4.55 4.57 5.50
N ASN A 39 -4.71 3.28 5.74
CA ASN A 39 -3.61 2.37 6.04
C ASN A 39 -2.54 2.46 4.94
N GLY A 40 -1.36 2.96 5.30
CA GLY A 40 -0.24 3.11 4.39
C GLY A 40 -0.30 4.31 3.45
N TYR A 41 -1.24 5.24 3.62
CA TYR A 41 -1.35 6.47 2.83
C TYR A 41 -1.72 7.67 3.70
N ALA A 42 -1.05 8.80 3.52
CA ALA A 42 -1.42 10.07 4.13
C ALA A 42 -1.21 11.21 3.14
N GLN A 43 -2.21 12.07 3.00
CA GLN A 43 -2.16 13.33 2.29
C GLN A 43 -2.38 14.48 3.27
N ILE A 44 -1.39 15.34 3.38
CA ILE A 44 -1.45 16.59 4.15
C ILE A 44 -1.60 17.73 3.16
N VAL A 45 -2.59 18.59 3.38
CA VAL A 45 -2.86 19.76 2.55
C VAL A 45 -2.68 21.02 3.39
N ARG A 46 -1.90 21.97 2.88
CA ARG A 46 -1.71 23.30 3.47
C ARG A 46 -2.08 24.36 2.45
N LEU A 47 -3.09 25.15 2.74
CA LEU A 47 -3.44 26.31 1.93
C LEU A 47 -2.32 27.36 2.02
N VAL A 48 -1.87 27.88 0.88
CA VAL A 48 -0.78 28.88 0.81
C VAL A 48 -1.25 30.22 0.27
N ALA A 49 -2.28 30.22 -0.55
CA ALA A 49 -3.02 31.40 -1.01
C ALA A 49 -4.45 30.97 -1.39
N GLU A 50 -5.31 31.94 -1.72
CA GLU A 50 -6.63 31.63 -2.26
C GLU A 50 -6.49 30.80 -3.55
N GLY A 51 -7.14 29.63 -3.57
CA GLY A 51 -7.05 28.69 -4.70
C GLY A 51 -5.72 27.93 -4.82
N ASN A 52 -4.78 28.05 -3.86
CA ASN A 52 -3.48 27.39 -3.94
C ASN A 52 -3.17 26.55 -2.69
N ALA A 53 -2.66 25.34 -2.91
CA ALA A 53 -2.33 24.42 -1.84
C ALA A 53 -0.97 23.72 -2.04
N GLU A 54 -0.18 23.66 -0.97
CA GLU A 54 0.92 22.71 -0.83
C GLU A 54 0.35 21.36 -0.39
N VAL A 55 0.63 20.31 -1.14
CA VAL A 55 0.19 18.95 -0.85
C VAL A 55 1.41 18.07 -0.62
N ARG A 56 1.43 17.35 0.49
CA ARG A 56 2.42 16.31 0.78
C ARG A 56 1.73 14.98 0.87
N VAL A 57 2.17 14.03 0.05
CA VAL A 57 1.66 12.66 0.06
C VAL A 57 2.78 11.74 0.53
N ALA A 58 2.49 10.94 1.55
CA ALA A 58 3.38 9.89 2.04
C ALA A 58 2.66 8.54 1.97
N THR A 59 3.38 7.52 1.52
CA THR A 59 2.87 6.15 1.46
C THR A 59 3.86 5.17 2.06
N THR A 60 3.39 4.07 2.63
CA THR A 60 4.23 2.93 3.00
C THR A 60 3.71 1.65 2.37
N LEU A 61 4.63 0.85 1.86
CA LEU A 61 4.36 -0.47 1.30
C LEU A 61 4.56 -1.58 2.33
N ALA A 62 4.77 -1.24 3.60
CA ALA A 62 4.81 -2.22 4.70
C ALA A 62 3.55 -3.08 4.71
N PRO A 63 3.59 -4.32 5.21
CA PRO A 63 2.42 -5.18 5.34
C PRO A 63 1.21 -4.47 5.97
N ILE A 64 0.01 -4.86 5.56
CA ILE A 64 -1.24 -4.18 5.96
C ILE A 64 -1.56 -4.39 7.45
N GLY A 65 -1.31 -5.60 7.95
CA GLY A 65 -1.59 -5.97 9.35
C GLY A 65 -3.09 -6.13 9.65
N ALA A 66 -3.88 -6.63 8.70
CA ALA A 66 -5.29 -6.96 8.94
C ALA A 66 -5.42 -8.30 9.67
N ASP A 67 -6.26 -8.34 10.70
CA ASP A 67 -6.64 -9.53 11.45
C ASP A 67 -8.15 -9.78 11.35
N GLY A 68 -8.61 -11.00 11.64
CA GLY A 68 -10.03 -11.36 11.64
C GLY A 68 -10.52 -12.18 10.43
N THR A 69 -11.75 -12.67 10.56
CA THR A 69 -12.42 -13.62 9.67
C THR A 69 -13.49 -12.93 8.82
N TYR A 70 -13.63 -13.33 7.56
CA TYR A 70 -14.58 -12.74 6.62
C TYR A 70 -16.05 -12.78 7.10
N ALA A 71 -16.47 -13.90 7.70
CA ALA A 71 -17.82 -14.07 8.22
C ALA A 71 -18.18 -13.12 9.38
N ASP A 72 -17.18 -12.59 10.09
CA ASP A 72 -17.35 -11.70 11.25
C ASP A 72 -17.08 -10.22 10.93
N ILE A 73 -16.88 -9.87 9.65
CA ILE A 73 -16.68 -8.47 9.25
C ILE A 73 -18.02 -7.75 9.20
N LEU A 74 -18.28 -6.94 10.23
CA LEU A 74 -19.23 -5.83 10.17
C LEU A 74 -18.60 -4.62 10.87
N ALA A 75 -18.03 -3.73 10.08
CA ALA A 75 -17.73 -2.38 10.54
C ALA A 75 -18.71 -1.42 9.85
N GLY A 76 -19.14 -0.35 10.53
CA GLY A 76 -19.89 0.78 9.95
C GLY A 76 -21.29 0.51 9.38
N GLU A 77 -21.89 1.57 8.83
CA GLU A 77 -23.19 1.49 8.15
C GLU A 77 -23.04 0.74 6.83
N ARG A 78 -23.97 -0.19 6.54
CA ARG A 78 -23.99 -0.89 5.24
C ARG A 78 -24.19 0.13 4.11
N PRO A 79 -23.20 0.37 3.26
CA PRO A 79 -23.37 1.22 2.10
C PRO A 79 -24.39 0.58 1.16
N SER A 80 -25.15 1.40 0.43
CA SER A 80 -26.15 0.88 -0.49
C SER A 80 -25.49 0.13 -1.65
N VAL A 81 -25.74 -1.17 -1.72
CA VAL A 81 -25.51 -1.99 -2.91
C VAL A 81 -26.58 -1.61 -3.95
N PRO A 82 -26.26 -1.46 -5.25
CA PRO A 82 -27.28 -1.22 -6.26
C PRO A 82 -28.39 -2.26 -6.18
N ALA A 83 -29.66 -1.83 -6.26
CA ALA A 83 -30.80 -2.73 -6.13
C ALA A 83 -30.71 -3.87 -7.16
N GLY A 84 -30.77 -5.12 -6.69
CA GLY A 84 -30.68 -6.32 -7.53
C GLY A 84 -29.26 -6.75 -7.92
N PHE A 85 -28.22 -6.11 -7.40
CA PHE A 85 -26.84 -6.57 -7.61
C PHE A 85 -26.55 -7.82 -6.79
N GLU A 86 -26.11 -8.87 -7.48
CA GLU A 86 -25.64 -10.11 -6.87
C GLU A 86 -24.19 -10.37 -7.25
N LEU A 87 -23.46 -11.02 -6.35
CA LEU A 87 -22.11 -11.47 -6.67
C LEU A 87 -22.14 -12.49 -7.81
N PRO A 88 -21.20 -12.40 -8.77
CA PRO A 88 -21.05 -13.41 -9.81
C PRO A 88 -20.93 -14.82 -9.21
N ARG A 89 -21.67 -15.79 -9.77
CA ARG A 89 -21.74 -17.16 -9.23
C ARG A 89 -20.36 -17.82 -9.03
N ARG A 90 -19.41 -17.57 -9.94
CA ARG A 90 -18.03 -18.10 -9.81
C ARG A 90 -17.32 -17.54 -8.58
N LEU A 91 -17.42 -16.23 -8.38
CA LEU A 91 -16.86 -15.55 -7.22
C LEU A 91 -17.48 -16.06 -5.91
N LEU A 92 -18.81 -16.27 -5.87
CA LEU A 92 -19.49 -16.85 -4.71
C LEU A 92 -18.98 -18.24 -4.31
N VAL A 93 -18.62 -19.09 -5.28
CA VAL A 93 -18.08 -20.43 -5.00
C VAL A 93 -16.68 -20.36 -4.37
N GLU A 94 -15.92 -19.33 -4.71
CA GLU A 94 -14.54 -19.16 -4.21
C GLU A 94 -14.48 -18.48 -2.84
N LEU A 95 -15.48 -17.66 -2.49
CA LEU A 95 -15.62 -16.99 -1.20
C LEU A 95 -16.05 -17.96 -0.08
N ARG A 96 -15.11 -18.78 0.39
CA ARG A 96 -15.33 -19.70 1.50
C ARG A 96 -15.42 -18.95 2.85
N PRO A 97 -16.26 -19.40 3.80
CA PRO A 97 -16.41 -18.73 5.10
C PRO A 97 -15.17 -18.74 6.00
N ASP A 98 -14.22 -19.65 5.75
CA ASP A 98 -12.99 -19.81 6.52
C ASP A 98 -11.85 -18.87 6.08
N LEU A 99 -12.06 -18.11 5.00
CA LEU A 99 -11.10 -17.11 4.56
C LEU A 99 -10.98 -15.99 5.59
N ASP A 100 -9.74 -15.55 5.83
CA ASP A 100 -9.51 -14.32 6.56
C ASP A 100 -10.01 -13.11 5.75
N ALA A 101 -10.22 -11.99 6.43
CA ALA A 101 -10.76 -10.78 5.85
C ALA A 101 -9.97 -10.29 4.62
N TRP A 102 -8.64 -10.31 4.73
CA TRP A 102 -7.78 -9.85 3.65
C TRP A 102 -7.80 -10.82 2.48
N GLN A 103 -7.80 -12.12 2.72
CA GLN A 103 -7.87 -13.15 1.68
C GLN A 103 -9.16 -13.03 0.88
N ALA A 104 -10.32 -12.93 1.54
CA ALA A 104 -11.60 -12.79 0.87
C ALA A 104 -11.68 -11.50 0.05
N ALA A 105 -11.29 -10.36 0.60
CA ALA A 105 -11.27 -9.09 -0.15
C ALA A 105 -10.26 -9.14 -1.31
N THR A 106 -9.07 -9.71 -1.12
CA THR A 106 -8.07 -9.87 -2.18
C THR A 106 -8.60 -10.71 -3.32
N LEU A 107 -9.28 -11.82 -3.01
CA LEU A 107 -9.91 -12.68 -4.01
C LEU A 107 -10.96 -11.93 -4.84
N ILE A 108 -11.76 -11.07 -4.21
CA ILE A 108 -12.74 -10.22 -4.91
C ILE A 108 -12.05 -9.23 -5.85
N LEU A 109 -11.01 -8.55 -5.38
CA LEU A 109 -10.24 -7.60 -6.20
C LEU A 109 -9.50 -8.29 -7.35
N GLU A 110 -8.96 -9.48 -7.11
CA GLU A 110 -8.34 -10.33 -8.12
C GLU A 110 -9.35 -10.76 -9.18
N TRP A 111 -10.52 -11.25 -8.76
CA TRP A 111 -11.60 -11.61 -9.66
C TRP A 111 -12.01 -10.41 -10.53
N ALA A 112 -12.18 -9.22 -9.94
CA ALA A 112 -12.49 -8.02 -10.69
C ALA A 112 -11.39 -7.68 -11.71
N ALA A 113 -10.12 -7.76 -11.30
CA ALA A 113 -8.99 -7.47 -12.16
C ALA A 113 -8.80 -8.50 -13.30
N ASP A 114 -9.29 -9.73 -13.13
CA ASP A 114 -9.27 -10.78 -14.15
C ASP A 114 -10.48 -10.70 -15.12
N ASN A 115 -11.59 -10.09 -14.70
CA ASN A 115 -12.84 -10.06 -15.47
C ASN A 115 -13.21 -8.68 -16.02
N VAL A 116 -12.56 -7.60 -15.56
CA VAL A 116 -12.84 -6.22 -16.00
C VAL A 116 -11.55 -5.54 -16.48
N SER A 117 -11.45 -5.26 -17.77
CA SER A 117 -10.32 -4.53 -18.35
C SER A 117 -10.51 -3.01 -18.28
N VAL A 118 -9.43 -2.28 -18.05
CA VAL A 118 -9.46 -0.81 -18.21
C VAL A 118 -9.57 -0.43 -19.69
N ASP A 119 -10.52 0.44 -20.00
CA ASP A 119 -10.70 1.07 -21.32
C ASP A 119 -11.02 2.56 -21.12
N ILE A 120 -10.03 3.41 -21.38
CA ILE A 120 -10.16 4.87 -21.20
C ILE A 120 -11.18 5.50 -22.17
N ASN A 121 -11.48 4.81 -23.27
CA ASN A 121 -12.38 5.28 -24.31
C ASN A 121 -13.80 4.70 -24.14
N ASP A 122 -14.06 3.92 -23.08
CA ASP A 122 -15.38 3.35 -22.84
C ASP A 122 -16.41 4.46 -22.58
N SER A 123 -17.35 4.57 -23.52
CA SER A 123 -18.46 5.52 -23.49
C SER A 123 -19.71 4.94 -22.84
N GLY A 124 -19.70 3.66 -22.42
CA GLY A 124 -20.81 3.03 -21.73
C GLY A 124 -21.06 3.60 -20.33
N ALA A 125 -22.20 3.24 -19.73
CA ALA A 125 -22.53 3.60 -18.36
C ALA A 125 -21.49 3.00 -17.39
N GLN A 126 -20.97 3.82 -16.48
CA GLN A 126 -19.86 3.45 -15.58
C GLN A 126 -20.36 2.93 -14.21
N ASP A 127 -21.63 2.60 -14.06
CA ASP A 127 -22.14 1.90 -12.88
C ASP A 127 -21.64 0.45 -12.84
N ALA A 128 -21.67 -0.16 -11.65
CA ALA A 128 -21.09 -1.47 -11.41
C ALA A 128 -21.73 -2.58 -12.27
N ILE A 129 -23.06 -2.59 -12.42
CA ILE A 129 -23.77 -3.61 -13.20
C ILE A 129 -23.32 -3.52 -14.66
N SER A 130 -23.42 -2.33 -15.24
CA SER A 130 -23.09 -2.10 -16.63
C SER A 130 -21.62 -2.39 -16.96
N VAL A 131 -20.68 -2.10 -16.04
CA VAL A 131 -19.25 -2.38 -16.22
C VAL A 131 -18.94 -3.87 -16.12
N LEU A 132 -19.53 -4.57 -15.14
CA LEU A 132 -19.36 -6.01 -14.98
C LEU A 132 -19.95 -6.79 -16.16
N ASP A 133 -21.14 -6.41 -16.64
CA ASP A 133 -21.77 -7.03 -17.79
C ASP A 133 -20.94 -6.87 -19.07
N ARG A 134 -20.30 -5.70 -19.24
CA ARG A 134 -19.44 -5.43 -20.40
C ARG A 134 -18.02 -5.97 -20.26
N GLY A 135 -17.58 -6.33 -19.04
CA GLY A 135 -16.21 -6.74 -18.75
C GLY A 135 -15.16 -5.65 -18.98
N ARG A 136 -15.56 -4.37 -19.03
CA ARG A 136 -14.63 -3.23 -19.21
C ARG A 136 -15.22 -1.91 -18.73
N GLY A 137 -14.35 -0.98 -18.36
CA GLY A 137 -14.74 0.38 -17.99
C GLY A 137 -13.56 1.32 -17.84
N ARG A 138 -13.84 2.60 -17.57
CA ARG A 138 -12.83 3.59 -17.16
C ARG A 138 -12.44 3.38 -15.71
N CYS A 139 -11.46 4.13 -15.20
CA CYS A 139 -11.05 4.07 -13.79
C CYS A 139 -12.24 4.20 -12.82
N SER A 140 -13.20 5.08 -13.13
CA SER A 140 -14.43 5.23 -12.35
C SER A 140 -15.31 3.98 -12.39
N GLY A 141 -15.47 3.35 -13.56
CA GLY A 141 -16.20 2.10 -13.71
C GLY A 141 -15.56 0.94 -12.96
N LEU A 142 -14.24 0.78 -13.06
CA LEU A 142 -13.50 -0.23 -12.30
C LEU A 142 -13.65 -0.02 -10.80
N ALA A 143 -13.51 1.23 -10.31
CA ALA A 143 -13.69 1.54 -8.90
C ALA A 143 -15.11 1.22 -8.42
N ASN A 144 -16.13 1.61 -9.19
CA ASN A 144 -17.53 1.32 -8.87
C ASN A 144 -17.81 -0.20 -8.84
N ALA A 145 -17.31 -0.96 -9.82
CA ALA A 145 -17.46 -2.41 -9.86
C ALA A 145 -16.78 -3.10 -8.66
N ASN A 146 -15.54 -2.72 -8.33
CA ASN A 146 -14.82 -3.28 -7.18
C ASN A 146 -15.53 -2.98 -5.86
N VAL A 147 -15.99 -1.74 -5.66
CA VAL A 147 -16.77 -1.37 -4.47
C VAL A 147 -18.06 -2.19 -4.40
N ALA A 148 -18.84 -2.28 -5.48
CA ALA A 148 -20.09 -3.05 -5.46
C ALA A 148 -19.87 -4.53 -5.13
N LEU A 149 -18.82 -5.16 -5.66
CA LEU A 149 -18.45 -6.53 -5.32
C LEU A 149 -18.08 -6.66 -3.83
N LEU A 150 -17.23 -5.77 -3.30
CA LEU A 150 -16.86 -5.78 -1.89
C LEU A 150 -18.08 -5.57 -0.96
N LEU A 151 -18.95 -4.62 -1.30
CA LEU A 151 -20.18 -4.35 -0.55
C LEU A 151 -21.15 -5.53 -0.56
N ALA A 152 -21.34 -6.18 -1.72
CA ALA A 152 -22.19 -7.36 -1.84
C ALA A 152 -21.61 -8.58 -1.10
N ALA A 153 -20.28 -8.61 -0.92
CA ALA A 153 -19.59 -9.56 -0.06
C ALA A 153 -19.63 -9.16 1.43
N GLY A 154 -20.20 -8.02 1.82
CA GLY A 154 -20.33 -7.63 3.24
C GLY A 154 -19.17 -6.82 3.81
N PHE A 155 -18.21 -6.39 2.98
CA PHE A 155 -17.20 -5.43 3.40
C PHE A 155 -17.76 -3.99 3.40
N GLU A 156 -17.16 -3.11 4.20
CA GLU A 156 -17.25 -1.67 3.92
C GLU A 156 -16.26 -1.31 2.81
N ALA A 157 -16.77 -0.69 1.75
CA ALA A 157 -15.94 -0.19 0.67
C ALA A 157 -16.47 1.15 0.18
N ARG A 158 -15.58 2.01 -0.29
CA ARG A 158 -15.91 3.31 -0.87
C ARG A 158 -14.99 3.64 -2.03
N THR A 159 -15.48 4.44 -2.96
CA THR A 159 -14.63 5.04 -3.98
C THR A 159 -13.93 6.28 -3.42
N VAL A 160 -12.72 6.53 -3.88
CA VAL A 160 -11.99 7.77 -3.61
C VAL A 160 -11.75 8.48 -4.94
N SER A 161 -12.12 9.76 -4.99
CA SER A 161 -11.95 10.61 -6.16
C SER A 161 -10.70 11.47 -6.03
N GLY A 162 -10.03 11.73 -7.14
CA GLY A 162 -8.87 12.59 -7.12
C GLY A 162 -8.13 12.69 -8.44
N LEU A 163 -6.82 12.90 -8.35
CA LEU A 163 -5.92 12.96 -9.50
C LEU A 163 -4.85 11.88 -9.39
N LEU A 164 -4.53 11.27 -10.52
CA LEU A 164 -3.31 10.50 -10.70
C LEU A 164 -2.28 11.38 -11.43
N ILE A 165 -1.14 11.61 -10.80
CA ILE A 165 -0.05 12.40 -11.38
C ILE A 165 0.78 11.52 -12.31
N GLY A 166 0.57 11.68 -13.61
CA GLY A 166 1.39 11.06 -14.65
C GLY A 166 2.58 11.94 -15.05
N ASN A 167 3.37 11.46 -16.02
CA ASN A 167 4.55 12.18 -16.51
C ASN A 167 4.20 13.41 -17.36
N GLU A 168 3.01 13.42 -17.99
CA GLU A 168 2.60 14.49 -18.91
C GLU A 168 1.64 15.48 -18.27
N ARG A 169 0.59 14.98 -17.61
CA ARG A 169 -0.45 15.79 -16.97
C ARG A 169 -1.14 15.04 -15.83
N PRO A 170 -1.73 15.76 -14.86
CA PRO A 170 -2.67 15.15 -13.91
C PRO A 170 -3.89 14.60 -14.65
N ILE A 171 -4.35 13.43 -14.24
CA ILE A 171 -5.52 12.76 -14.83
C ILE A 171 -6.57 12.59 -13.73
N PRO A 172 -7.82 13.05 -13.93
CA PRO A 172 -8.93 12.68 -13.07
C PRO A 172 -9.01 11.16 -12.91
N HIS A 173 -8.93 10.71 -11.67
CA HIS A 173 -8.78 9.30 -11.34
C HIS A 173 -9.66 8.92 -10.17
N ARG A 174 -10.07 7.65 -10.15
CA ARG A 174 -10.87 7.08 -9.08
C ARG A 174 -10.33 5.71 -8.74
N TRP A 175 -10.16 5.46 -7.45
CA TRP A 175 -9.75 4.18 -6.90
C TRP A 175 -10.69 3.81 -5.74
N ILE A 176 -10.33 2.79 -4.97
CA ILE A 176 -11.17 2.29 -3.88
C ILE A 176 -10.43 2.30 -2.55
N GLU A 177 -11.21 2.33 -1.47
CA GLU A 177 -10.76 1.91 -0.15
C GLU A 177 -11.72 0.84 0.37
N CYS A 178 -11.17 -0.21 0.95
CA CYS A 178 -11.92 -1.24 1.67
C CYS A 178 -11.49 -1.22 3.13
N ARG A 179 -12.43 -1.28 4.05
CA ARG A 179 -12.10 -1.37 5.48
C ARG A 179 -11.84 -2.83 5.84
N LEU A 180 -10.65 -3.10 6.36
CA LEU A 180 -10.26 -4.41 6.88
C LEU A 180 -10.17 -4.36 8.41
N PRO A 181 -10.53 -5.43 9.13
CA PRO A 181 -10.40 -5.45 10.59
C PRO A 181 -8.91 -5.41 10.99
N GLY A 182 -8.62 -4.76 12.12
CA GLY A 182 -7.27 -4.44 12.58
C GLY A 182 -6.54 -3.36 11.77
N ALA A 183 -6.77 -3.27 10.46
CA ALA A 183 -6.04 -2.39 9.55
C ALA A 183 -6.75 -1.06 9.21
N GLY A 184 -8.08 -0.98 9.37
CA GLY A 184 -8.86 0.21 8.98
C GLY A 184 -9.05 0.31 7.46
N TRP A 185 -9.20 1.53 6.93
CA TRP A 185 -9.36 1.75 5.49
C TRP A 185 -8.05 1.44 4.76
N VAL A 186 -8.08 0.56 3.77
CA VAL A 186 -6.92 0.19 2.95
C VAL A 186 -7.23 0.54 1.49
N ALA A 187 -6.38 1.36 0.89
CA ALA A 187 -6.56 1.82 -0.48
C ALA A 187 -6.08 0.79 -1.50
N SER A 188 -6.78 0.69 -2.63
CA SER A 188 -6.38 -0.10 -3.79
C SER A 188 -6.77 0.63 -5.07
N ASP A 189 -5.83 0.81 -5.99
CA ASP A 189 -6.12 1.25 -7.35
C ASP A 189 -6.19 0.03 -8.30
N PRO A 190 -7.40 -0.33 -8.79
CA PRO A 190 -7.58 -1.46 -9.71
C PRO A 190 -6.80 -1.36 -11.02
N THR A 191 -6.34 -0.16 -11.38
CA THR A 191 -5.51 0.08 -12.58
C THR A 191 -4.02 -0.12 -12.32
N LEU A 192 -3.61 -0.26 -11.06
CA LEU A 192 -2.23 -0.37 -10.62
C LEU A 192 -1.88 -1.75 -10.04
N GLY A 193 -2.70 -2.23 -9.12
CA GLY A 193 -2.41 -3.43 -8.33
C GLY A 193 -3.40 -3.64 -7.19
N LEU A 194 -3.06 -4.59 -6.33
CA LEU A 194 -3.90 -5.03 -5.22
C LEU A 194 -3.38 -4.42 -3.92
N TRP A 195 -4.24 -3.64 -3.25
CA TRP A 195 -3.93 -2.94 -2.00
C TRP A 195 -2.82 -1.90 -2.12
N THR A 196 -2.71 -1.29 -3.31
CA THR A 196 -1.65 -0.34 -3.61
C THR A 196 -2.19 0.95 -4.18
N VAL A 197 -1.70 2.05 -3.61
CA VAL A 197 -1.68 3.40 -4.18
C VAL A 197 -0.25 3.94 -4.01
N THR A 198 0.06 5.04 -4.67
CA THR A 198 1.40 5.67 -4.65
C THR A 198 1.30 7.13 -4.23
N PRO A 199 2.42 7.81 -3.94
CA PRO A 199 2.40 9.25 -3.69
C PRO A 199 1.86 10.10 -4.85
N ARG A 200 1.68 9.50 -6.04
CA ARG A 200 1.09 10.13 -7.22
C ARG A 200 -0.44 10.18 -7.18
N HIS A 201 -1.08 9.63 -6.15
CA HIS A 201 -2.53 9.72 -5.96
C HIS A 201 -2.83 10.90 -5.05
N LEU A 202 -3.47 11.94 -5.59
CA LEU A 202 -3.94 13.08 -4.80
C LEU A 202 -5.44 12.93 -4.54
N VAL A 203 -5.85 12.99 -3.27
CA VAL A 203 -7.26 12.88 -2.86
C VAL A 203 -7.96 14.23 -2.97
N PHE A 204 -9.17 14.22 -3.54
CA PHE A 204 -10.07 15.36 -3.59
C PHE A 204 -11.40 14.98 -2.91
N ALA A 205 -12.18 16.00 -2.52
CA ALA A 205 -13.46 15.79 -1.86
C ALA A 205 -14.47 15.05 -2.76
N ASP A 206 -14.41 15.32 -4.06
CA ASP A 206 -15.25 14.71 -5.08
C ASP A 206 -14.47 14.60 -6.40
N THR A 207 -15.14 14.17 -7.46
CA THR A 207 -14.67 14.16 -8.83
C THR A 207 -14.19 15.56 -9.21
N VAL A 208 -12.92 15.65 -9.62
CA VAL A 208 -12.31 16.92 -10.04
C VAL A 208 -13.01 17.41 -11.31
N ALA A 209 -13.78 18.48 -11.17
CA ALA A 209 -14.55 19.09 -12.26
C ALA A 209 -13.78 20.27 -12.86
N ASP A 210 -13.13 21.07 -12.03
CA ASP A 210 -12.23 22.14 -12.46
C ASP A 210 -10.78 21.70 -12.24
N LEU A 211 -10.10 21.32 -13.33
CA LEU A 211 -8.79 20.69 -13.28
C LEU A 211 -7.71 21.70 -12.86
N PRO A 212 -7.04 21.51 -11.71
CA PRO A 212 -6.02 22.43 -11.28
C PRO A 212 -4.70 22.22 -12.03
N GLU A 213 -3.84 23.25 -12.04
CA GLU A 213 -2.43 23.06 -12.39
C GLU A 213 -1.72 22.36 -11.22
N VAL A 214 -1.03 21.26 -11.49
CA VAL A 214 -0.26 20.52 -10.47
C VAL A 214 1.22 20.55 -10.82
N ARG A 215 2.01 21.24 -9.98
CA ARG A 215 3.48 21.30 -10.10
C ARG A 215 4.12 20.33 -9.13
N VAL A 216 5.00 19.47 -9.62
CA VAL A 216 5.77 18.56 -8.77
C VAL A 216 6.91 19.34 -8.10
N VAL A 217 6.88 19.36 -6.77
CA VAL A 217 7.93 19.99 -5.93
C VAL A 217 8.97 18.94 -5.51
N LYS A 218 8.51 17.73 -5.19
CA LYS A 218 9.36 16.57 -4.87
C LYS A 218 8.76 15.33 -5.51
N GLU A 219 9.53 14.66 -6.35
CA GLU A 219 9.16 13.38 -6.95
C GLU A 219 9.33 12.21 -5.97
N SER A 220 8.53 11.16 -6.19
CA SER A 220 8.66 9.86 -5.54
C SER A 220 8.98 8.80 -6.59
N LYS A 221 9.77 7.79 -6.20
CA LYS A 221 9.99 6.60 -7.03
C LYS A 221 8.87 5.57 -6.92
N ASP A 222 7.86 5.83 -6.10
CA ASP A 222 6.74 4.95 -5.67
C ASP A 222 7.13 3.62 -5.00
N GLY A 223 8.30 3.07 -5.33
CA GLY A 223 8.89 1.87 -4.78
C GLY A 223 8.05 0.62 -4.97
N LEU A 224 7.15 0.59 -5.97
CA LEU A 224 6.32 -0.56 -6.32
C LEU A 224 7.16 -1.78 -6.70
N ASP A 225 8.37 -1.58 -7.22
CA ASP A 225 9.34 -2.65 -7.53
C ASP A 225 9.71 -3.52 -6.33
N ARG A 226 9.43 -3.06 -5.10
CA ARG A 226 9.63 -3.84 -3.86
C ARG A 226 8.52 -4.85 -3.61
N LEU A 227 7.34 -4.65 -4.17
CA LEU A 227 6.19 -5.49 -3.88
C LEU A 227 6.32 -6.85 -4.58
N PRO A 228 5.85 -7.92 -3.92
CA PRO A 228 5.66 -9.18 -4.60
C PRO A 228 4.62 -9.03 -5.72
N ARG A 229 4.68 -9.95 -6.68
CA ARG A 229 3.66 -10.07 -7.73
C ARG A 229 2.76 -11.27 -7.48
N HIS A 230 1.46 -11.07 -7.61
CA HIS A 230 0.43 -12.11 -7.61
C HIS A 230 -0.37 -12.03 -8.92
N GLY A 231 -0.45 -13.11 -9.69
CA GLY A 231 -1.06 -13.08 -11.02
C GLY A 231 -0.44 -12.03 -11.97
N GLY A 232 0.85 -11.70 -11.79
CA GLY A 232 1.55 -10.65 -12.56
C GLY A 232 1.33 -9.21 -12.06
N ARG A 233 0.40 -8.99 -11.12
CA ARG A 233 0.04 -7.69 -10.54
C ARG A 233 0.83 -7.43 -9.26
N PHE A 234 1.07 -6.17 -8.93
CA PHE A 234 1.61 -5.82 -7.61
C PHE A 234 0.59 -6.15 -6.53
N LEU A 235 1.07 -6.67 -5.40
CA LEU A 235 0.25 -7.00 -4.24
C LEU A 235 0.94 -6.49 -2.98
N ARG A 236 0.28 -5.59 -2.22
CA ARG A 236 0.71 -5.29 -0.86
C ARG A 236 0.21 -6.40 0.08
N PRO A 237 1.11 -7.16 0.73
CA PRO A 237 0.73 -8.33 1.51
C PRO A 237 0.05 -7.94 2.82
N ASN A 238 -0.75 -8.86 3.36
CA ASN A 238 -1.30 -8.68 4.70
C ASN A 238 -0.23 -8.77 5.79
N GLN A 239 0.60 -9.82 5.72
CA GLN A 239 1.61 -10.15 6.71
C GLN A 239 3.02 -9.98 6.15
N GLY A 240 3.91 -9.46 6.97
CA GLY A 240 5.34 -9.46 6.72
C GLY A 240 5.98 -10.78 7.12
N ALA A 241 7.27 -10.90 6.83
CA ALA A 241 8.13 -11.92 7.39
C ALA A 241 9.06 -11.33 8.44
N ASP A 242 9.47 -12.17 9.38
CA ASP A 242 10.41 -11.83 10.44
C ASP A 242 11.68 -12.66 10.28
N LEU A 243 12.82 -11.99 10.46
CA LEU A 243 14.15 -12.61 10.49
C LEU A 243 14.88 -12.17 11.75
N VAL A 244 15.23 -13.15 12.57
CA VAL A 244 16.05 -13.00 13.77
C VAL A 244 17.41 -13.61 13.52
N CYS A 245 18.45 -12.79 13.65
CA CYS A 245 19.83 -13.18 13.43
C CYS A 245 20.61 -13.16 14.74
N ARG A 246 21.41 -14.20 14.98
CA ARG A 246 22.34 -14.31 16.12
C ARG A 246 23.76 -14.55 15.62
N LEU A 247 24.74 -14.16 16.41
CA LEU A 247 26.13 -14.51 16.19
C LEU A 247 26.47 -15.76 17.02
N SER A 248 27.27 -16.67 16.46
CA SER A 248 27.80 -17.81 17.21
C SER A 248 28.63 -17.35 18.41
N VAL A 249 28.73 -18.16 19.46
CA VAL A 249 29.55 -17.87 20.65
C VAL A 249 31.04 -17.60 20.32
N ASP A 250 31.55 -18.23 19.25
CA ASP A 250 32.94 -18.09 18.80
C ASP A 250 33.13 -16.96 17.77
N TRP A 251 32.19 -16.02 17.67
CA TRP A 251 32.24 -14.96 16.67
C TRP A 251 33.41 -13.99 16.89
N ALA A 252 34.28 -13.86 15.89
CA ALA A 252 35.55 -13.13 16.02
C ALA A 252 35.48 -11.63 15.66
N HIS A 253 34.32 -11.12 15.22
CA HIS A 253 34.19 -9.73 14.73
C HIS A 253 33.30 -8.89 15.67
N PRO A 254 33.86 -8.24 16.72
CA PRO A 254 33.09 -7.41 17.63
C PRO A 254 32.48 -6.20 16.91
N ASN A 255 31.41 -5.63 17.47
CA ASN A 255 30.70 -4.47 16.89
C ASN A 255 30.14 -4.70 15.48
N SER A 256 29.89 -5.96 15.12
CA SER A 256 29.23 -6.30 13.86
C SER A 256 27.82 -5.73 13.79
N VAL A 257 27.36 -5.41 12.59
CA VAL A 257 25.99 -4.96 12.29
C VAL A 257 25.40 -5.90 11.24
N ALA A 258 24.16 -6.35 11.48
CA ALA A 258 23.41 -7.07 10.47
C ALA A 258 22.81 -6.07 9.47
N VAL A 259 23.07 -6.27 8.18
CA VAL A 259 22.53 -5.48 7.08
C VAL A 259 21.70 -6.40 6.19
N LEU A 260 20.42 -6.13 6.05
CA LEU A 260 19.51 -6.93 5.25
C LEU A 260 19.10 -6.14 4.00
N ARG A 261 19.30 -6.72 2.82
CA ARG A 261 19.05 -6.09 1.52
C ARG A 261 17.97 -6.84 0.74
N GLY A 262 16.92 -6.14 0.34
CA GLY A 262 15.80 -6.69 -0.43
C GLY A 262 16.00 -6.54 -1.94
N GLY A 263 15.32 -7.38 -2.72
CA GLY A 263 15.39 -7.36 -4.19
C GLY A 263 14.98 -6.03 -4.83
N GLY A 264 14.07 -5.27 -4.21
CA GLY A 264 13.63 -3.94 -4.67
C GLY A 264 14.48 -2.77 -4.15
N GLY A 265 15.72 -3.01 -3.73
CA GLY A 265 16.65 -1.97 -3.28
C GLY A 265 16.53 -1.55 -1.81
N GLU A 266 15.62 -2.17 -1.05
CA GLU A 266 15.45 -1.92 0.38
C GLU A 266 16.69 -2.34 1.18
N VAL A 267 17.07 -1.53 2.19
CA VAL A 267 18.20 -1.83 3.09
C VAL A 267 17.79 -1.57 4.53
N ARG A 268 17.81 -2.61 5.36
CA ARG A 268 17.58 -2.53 6.81
C ARG A 268 18.86 -2.84 7.56
N ARG A 269 19.03 -2.22 8.73
CA ARG A 269 20.19 -2.46 9.60
C ARG A 269 19.73 -2.69 11.03
N ALA A 270 20.32 -3.69 11.67
CA ALA A 270 20.10 -3.99 13.08
C ALA A 270 21.44 -4.24 13.77
N ARG A 271 21.63 -3.62 14.94
CA ARG A 271 22.74 -3.95 15.83
C ARG A 271 22.40 -5.24 16.57
N PHE A 272 23.42 -6.01 16.93
CA PHE A 272 23.24 -7.17 17.79
C PHE A 272 23.19 -6.72 19.26
N ASP A 273 22.05 -6.96 19.91
CA ASP A 273 21.88 -6.73 21.36
C ASP A 273 20.74 -7.60 21.94
N PRO A 274 20.99 -8.88 22.29
CA PRO A 274 22.07 -9.76 21.83
C PRO A 274 21.82 -10.30 20.41
N GLU A 275 20.63 -10.07 19.87
CA GLU A 275 20.18 -10.53 18.56
C GLU A 275 19.89 -9.33 17.67
N ALA A 276 19.94 -9.53 16.35
CA ALA A 276 19.52 -8.56 15.36
C ALA A 276 18.14 -8.97 14.81
N HIS A 277 17.15 -8.10 14.97
CA HIS A 277 15.77 -8.35 14.56
C HIS A 277 15.40 -7.53 13.32
N PHE A 278 14.73 -8.20 12.38
CA PHE A 278 14.10 -7.58 11.23
C PHE A 278 12.66 -8.07 11.16
N SER A 279 11.69 -7.18 11.35
CA SER A 279 10.26 -7.52 11.28
C SER A 279 9.60 -6.80 10.11
N ASP A 280 8.40 -7.25 9.73
CA ASP A 280 7.60 -6.64 8.66
C ASP A 280 8.34 -6.57 7.31
N LEU A 281 9.11 -7.61 7.00
CA LEU A 281 9.80 -7.73 5.73
C LEU A 281 8.82 -8.13 4.63
N LEU A 282 8.87 -7.45 3.49
CA LEU A 282 8.10 -7.85 2.34
C LEU A 282 8.51 -9.26 1.86
N PRO A 283 7.55 -10.11 1.44
CA PRO A 283 7.85 -11.42 0.87
C PRO A 283 8.76 -11.28 -0.34
N GLY A 284 9.80 -12.12 -0.42
CA GLY A 284 10.77 -12.01 -1.51
C GLY A 284 12.15 -12.52 -1.16
N ARG A 285 13.11 -12.18 -2.02
CA ARG A 285 14.53 -12.53 -1.85
C ARG A 285 15.22 -11.46 -1.01
N TRP A 286 15.91 -11.90 0.03
CA TRP A 286 16.68 -11.06 0.94
C TRP A 286 18.11 -11.56 1.05
N VAL A 287 19.06 -10.63 1.17
CA VAL A 287 20.47 -10.93 1.41
C VAL A 287 20.87 -10.30 2.73
N LEU A 288 21.21 -11.14 3.69
CA LEU A 288 21.80 -10.76 4.96
C LEU A 288 23.31 -10.67 4.79
N GLU A 289 23.88 -9.56 5.20
CA GLU A 289 25.32 -9.31 5.28
C GLU A 289 25.66 -8.93 6.72
N ILE A 290 26.69 -9.55 7.28
CA ILE A 290 27.25 -9.10 8.56
C ILE A 290 28.44 -8.20 8.25
N VAL A 291 28.36 -6.96 8.72
CA VAL A 291 29.35 -5.92 8.45
C VAL A 291 30.11 -5.60 9.73
N SER A 292 31.43 -5.66 9.66
CA SER A 292 32.34 -5.27 10.75
C SER A 292 33.31 -4.21 10.24
N GLY A 293 33.20 -2.99 10.76
CA GLY A 293 33.86 -1.83 10.15
C GLY A 293 33.32 -1.58 8.75
N GLU A 294 34.20 -1.63 7.74
CA GLU A 294 33.82 -1.48 6.32
C GLU A 294 33.70 -2.83 5.58
N ALA A 295 34.08 -3.94 6.23
CA ALA A 295 34.13 -5.25 5.60
C ALA A 295 32.84 -6.05 5.80
N VAL A 296 32.37 -6.70 4.72
CA VAL A 296 31.35 -7.75 4.80
C VAL A 296 32.06 -9.06 5.16
N VAL A 297 31.81 -9.56 6.38
CA VAL A 297 32.49 -10.73 6.95
C VAL A 297 31.67 -12.02 6.83
N ALA A 298 30.35 -11.90 6.65
CA ALA A 298 29.44 -13.02 6.42
C ALA A 298 28.30 -12.60 5.48
N ARG A 299 27.75 -13.55 4.73
CA ARG A 299 26.70 -13.29 3.75
C ARG A 299 25.81 -14.52 3.53
N ARG A 300 24.51 -14.32 3.72
CA ARG A 300 23.49 -15.37 3.54
C ARG A 300 22.29 -14.85 2.77
N GLN A 301 21.69 -15.71 1.96
CA GLN A 301 20.46 -15.38 1.25
C GLN A 301 19.25 -16.12 1.84
N PHE A 302 18.12 -15.43 1.86
CA PHE A 302 16.81 -15.94 2.26
C PHE A 302 15.79 -15.71 1.15
N LYS A 303 14.81 -16.62 1.07
CA LYS A 303 13.55 -16.40 0.34
C LYS A 303 12.43 -16.49 1.37
N LEU A 304 11.87 -15.34 1.72
CA LEU A 304 10.85 -15.21 2.76
C LEU A 304 9.45 -15.19 2.12
N ARG A 305 8.48 -15.82 2.79
CA ARG A 305 7.05 -15.77 2.44
C ARG A 305 6.30 -14.90 3.46
N ALA A 306 5.10 -14.45 3.11
CA ALA A 306 4.24 -13.73 4.06
C ALA A 306 3.99 -14.61 5.30
N GLY A 307 4.16 -14.05 6.49
CA GLY A 307 4.01 -14.74 7.77
C GLY A 307 5.19 -15.64 8.17
N ASP A 308 6.27 -15.73 7.38
CA ASP A 308 7.44 -16.52 7.77
C ASP A 308 8.11 -15.92 9.02
N PHE A 309 8.43 -16.77 10.01
CA PHE A 309 9.40 -16.45 11.05
C PHE A 309 10.68 -17.26 10.83
N ARG A 310 11.81 -16.58 10.65
CA ARG A 310 13.12 -17.21 10.42
C ARG A 310 14.07 -16.88 11.55
N SER A 311 14.73 -17.89 12.08
CA SER A 311 15.84 -17.72 13.01
C SER A 311 17.12 -18.27 12.40
N TYR A 312 18.20 -17.49 12.47
CA TYR A 312 19.49 -17.82 11.87
C TYR A 312 20.63 -17.52 12.83
N VAL A 313 21.60 -18.44 12.91
CA VAL A 313 22.86 -18.24 13.63
C VAL A 313 23.97 -18.15 12.60
N VAL A 314 24.70 -17.04 12.61
CA VAL A 314 25.87 -16.82 11.76
C VAL A 314 27.07 -17.49 12.43
N ASP A 315 27.66 -18.46 11.74
CA ASP A 315 28.85 -19.17 12.21
C ASP A 315 30.09 -18.67 11.44
N GLY A 316 31.00 -18.02 12.18
CA GLY A 316 32.23 -17.45 11.64
C GLY A 316 33.26 -18.49 11.15
N ARG A 317 33.04 -19.79 11.40
CA ARG A 317 33.93 -20.87 10.93
C ARG A 317 33.54 -21.41 9.55
N THR A 318 32.29 -21.26 9.14
CA THR A 318 31.74 -21.89 7.94
C THR A 318 31.32 -20.89 6.86
N GLU A 319 30.98 -19.65 7.24
CA GLU A 319 30.72 -18.59 6.28
C GLU A 319 32.03 -17.96 5.77
N LYS A 320 32.28 -18.10 4.45
CA LYS A 320 33.41 -17.43 3.81
C LYS A 320 33.03 -15.99 3.45
N PRO A 321 33.94 -15.01 3.64
CA PRO A 321 33.76 -13.67 3.08
C PRO A 321 33.48 -13.78 1.57
N PRO A 322 32.56 -12.98 1.01
CA PRO A 322 32.33 -12.97 -0.43
C PRO A 322 33.65 -12.67 -1.16
N LYS A 323 33.95 -13.42 -2.22
CA LYS A 323 35.15 -13.19 -3.04
C LYS A 323 35.04 -11.80 -3.68
N GLY A 324 35.94 -10.87 -3.31
CA GLY A 324 36.13 -9.60 -4.03
C GLY A 324 35.88 -8.29 -3.26
N SER A 325 36.19 -8.21 -1.96
CA SER A 325 36.31 -6.93 -1.24
C SER A 325 37.74 -6.74 -0.70
N GLY A 326 38.74 -6.93 -1.56
CA GLY A 326 40.15 -6.68 -1.25
C GLY A 326 40.66 -5.52 -2.09
N SER A 327 41.05 -4.45 -1.40
CA SER A 327 41.76 -3.23 -1.82
C SER A 327 41.17 -2.41 -2.96
#